data_AF-A0A0M4DP58-F1
#
_entry.id   AF-A0A0M4DP58-F1
#
_cell.length_a   1.000
_cell.length_b   1.000
_cell.length_c   1.000
_cell.angle_alpha   90.00
_cell.angle_beta   90.00
_cell.angle_gamma   90.00
#
_symmetry.space_group_name_H-M   'P 1'
#
loop_
_entity.id
_entity.type
_entity.pdbx_description
1 polymer ?
#
loop_
_entity_poly.entity_id
_entity_poly.type
_entity_poly.pdbx_seq_one_letter_code
_entity_poly.pdbx_strand_id
1 'polypeptide(L)'
;MGLFRRGPKRDGRDAPRDPEFSFFSADEGARFRAQVREAFAEQGLEVTVYTDMVSDSAGRQFGLGNLAAVCHNDERGPRVWPELIHQHVGMVLRTMDAPSALETLPAEQIRAQLYPRVVGAEGLDPRNFAYARTVAPGLYEILALDLPESVMMLTDEALEPLGDLPYLRDQALYNLRGLPVEAHETVKDSEGMRFEVVLGDSFYTASRVLALETLVRQVTGEELTADGALVAMPFRHQLAFHAIHDTGMLPALNAMAAFAATGYEDTPGAISPYVYWWHGGTLTQLSDRDEDGEGLQIMIGEEFQELLERLVAKEKGHLGDEN
;
A
#
# COMPACT_ATOMS: atom_id res chain seq x y z
N MET A 1 -31.41 -30.02 -0.18
CA MET A 1 -31.65 -28.63 -0.60
C MET A 1 -30.69 -27.72 0.15
N GLY A 2 -29.52 -27.46 -0.41
CA GLY A 2 -28.56 -26.47 0.10
C GLY A 2 -28.57 -25.28 -0.86
N LEU A 3 -28.95 -24.12 -0.37
CA LEU A 3 -29.06 -22.88 -1.12
C LEU A 3 -27.68 -22.48 -1.67
N PHE A 4 -27.52 -22.59 -2.99
CA PHE A 4 -26.46 -21.89 -3.72
C PHE A 4 -26.66 -20.39 -3.49
N ARG A 5 -25.87 -19.79 -2.59
CA ARG A 5 -25.69 -18.34 -2.57
C ARG A 5 -24.95 -17.98 -3.86
N ARG A 6 -25.71 -17.64 -4.90
CA ARG A 6 -25.18 -16.97 -6.09
C ARG A 6 -24.47 -15.71 -5.60
N GLY A 7 -23.18 -15.59 -5.90
CA GLY A 7 -22.46 -14.33 -5.76
C GLY A 7 -23.19 -13.20 -6.50
N PRO A 8 -22.93 -11.94 -6.15
CA PRO A 8 -23.64 -10.80 -6.71
C PRO A 8 -23.58 -10.81 -8.24
N LYS A 9 -24.70 -10.46 -8.88
CA LYS A 9 -24.80 -10.35 -10.33
C LYS A 9 -24.02 -9.11 -10.78
N ARG A 10 -22.72 -9.27 -11.00
CA ARG A 10 -21.86 -8.31 -11.70
C ARG A 10 -22.06 -8.42 -13.20
N ASP A 11 -21.65 -7.39 -13.91
CA ASP A 11 -21.61 -7.44 -15.37
C ASP A 11 -20.56 -8.46 -15.83
N GLY A 12 -20.82 -9.07 -16.99
CA GLY A 12 -19.99 -10.13 -17.53
C GLY A 12 -18.55 -9.68 -17.82
N ARG A 13 -17.62 -10.64 -17.90
CA ARG A 13 -16.22 -10.35 -18.28
C ARG A 13 -16.09 -9.72 -19.68
N ASP A 14 -17.08 -9.96 -20.55
CA ASP A 14 -17.12 -9.45 -21.92
C ASP A 14 -17.69 -8.02 -22.05
N ALA A 15 -18.16 -7.42 -20.95
CA ALA A 15 -18.67 -6.04 -20.98
C ALA A 15 -17.52 -5.02 -21.17
N PRO A 16 -17.75 -3.89 -21.89
CA PRO A 16 -16.80 -2.79 -21.96
C PRO A 16 -16.41 -2.32 -20.56
N ARG A 17 -15.11 -2.03 -20.35
CA ARG A 17 -14.58 -1.56 -19.08
C ARG A 17 -14.71 -0.05 -18.95
N ASP A 18 -14.91 0.39 -17.71
CA ASP A 18 -14.83 1.80 -17.39
C ASP A 18 -13.40 2.30 -17.69
N PRO A 19 -13.25 3.44 -18.37
CA PRO A 19 -11.94 3.93 -18.80
C PRO A 19 -11.03 4.36 -17.64
N GLU A 20 -11.62 4.72 -16.50
CA GLU A 20 -10.87 5.16 -15.31
C GLU A 20 -10.73 4.00 -14.31
N PHE A 21 -11.84 3.34 -14.00
CA PHE A 21 -11.88 2.25 -13.04
C PHE A 21 -12.05 0.92 -13.77
N SER A 22 -10.98 0.42 -14.40
CA SER A 22 -11.01 -0.75 -15.28
C SER A 22 -11.58 -2.03 -14.64
N PHE A 23 -11.59 -2.11 -13.31
CA PHE A 23 -12.25 -3.17 -12.54
C PHE A 23 -13.80 -3.10 -12.57
N PHE A 24 -14.38 -1.99 -12.99
CA PHE A 24 -15.81 -1.84 -13.29
C PHE A 24 -16.12 -2.09 -14.77
N SER A 25 -17.33 -2.57 -15.05
CA SER A 25 -17.93 -2.34 -16.37
C SER A 25 -18.25 -0.86 -16.56
N ALA A 26 -18.44 -0.42 -17.81
CA ALA A 26 -18.89 0.94 -18.10
C ALA A 26 -20.22 1.28 -17.42
N ASP A 27 -21.15 0.31 -17.32
CA ASP A 27 -22.45 0.49 -16.66
C ASP A 27 -22.31 0.58 -15.14
N GLU A 28 -21.45 -0.26 -14.55
CA GLU A 28 -21.10 -0.21 -13.13
C GLU A 28 -20.45 1.13 -12.76
N GLY A 29 -19.49 1.61 -13.55
CA GLY A 29 -18.84 2.90 -13.36
C GLY A 29 -19.81 4.08 -13.49
N ALA A 30 -20.73 4.05 -14.46
CA ALA A 30 -21.77 5.07 -14.60
C ALA A 30 -22.74 5.07 -13.42
N ARG A 31 -23.17 3.88 -12.97
CA ARG A 31 -24.04 3.73 -11.80
C ARG A 31 -23.37 4.24 -10.52
N PHE A 32 -22.12 3.87 -10.31
CA PHE A 32 -21.31 4.32 -9.19
C PHE A 32 -21.26 5.85 -9.13
N ARG A 33 -20.87 6.52 -10.23
CA ARG A 33 -20.80 7.99 -10.31
C ARG A 33 -22.16 8.68 -10.08
N ALA A 34 -23.24 8.09 -10.59
CA ALA A 34 -24.58 8.61 -10.36
C ALA A 34 -24.98 8.55 -8.87
N GLN A 35 -24.67 7.44 -8.19
CA GLN A 35 -24.94 7.26 -6.77
C GLN A 35 -24.08 8.17 -5.89
N VAL A 36 -22.81 8.41 -6.27
CA VAL A 36 -21.96 9.40 -5.60
C VAL A 36 -22.57 10.79 -5.65
N ARG A 37 -23.01 11.23 -6.84
CA ARG A 37 -23.66 12.55 -7.00
C ARG A 37 -24.90 12.66 -6.11
N GLU A 38 -25.74 11.63 -6.11
CA GLU A 38 -26.96 11.59 -5.30
C GLU A 38 -26.64 11.69 -3.81
N ALA A 39 -25.66 10.92 -3.32
CA ALA A 39 -25.26 10.95 -1.92
C ALA A 39 -24.69 12.30 -1.45
N PHE A 40 -23.98 13.03 -2.31
CA PHE A 40 -23.52 14.39 -2.02
C PHE A 40 -24.70 15.38 -1.97
N ALA A 41 -25.61 15.31 -2.94
CA ALA A 41 -26.79 16.16 -2.99
C ALA A 41 -27.75 15.93 -1.80
N GLU A 42 -28.00 14.67 -1.44
CA GLU A 42 -28.80 14.29 -0.27
C GLU A 42 -28.23 14.82 1.05
N GLN A 43 -26.90 14.97 1.12
CA GLN A 43 -26.19 15.51 2.28
C GLN A 43 -25.89 17.01 2.15
N GLY A 44 -26.52 17.69 1.18
CA GLY A 44 -26.55 19.15 1.08
C GLY A 44 -25.39 19.79 0.33
N LEU A 45 -24.57 19.01 -0.41
CA LEU A 45 -23.50 19.54 -1.24
C LEU A 45 -23.73 19.19 -2.72
N GLU A 46 -23.96 20.22 -3.54
CA GLU A 46 -24.03 20.04 -5.00
C GLU A 46 -22.62 19.91 -5.59
N VAL A 47 -22.41 18.86 -6.38
CA VAL A 47 -21.11 18.54 -6.98
C VAL A 47 -21.22 18.24 -8.48
N THR A 48 -20.18 18.59 -9.22
CA THR A 48 -19.96 18.14 -10.60
C THR A 48 -19.11 16.87 -10.58
N VAL A 49 -19.58 15.83 -11.26
CA VAL A 49 -18.87 14.53 -11.31
C VAL A 49 -18.00 14.46 -12.56
N TYR A 50 -16.73 14.12 -12.36
CA TYR A 50 -15.74 13.81 -13.39
C TYR A 50 -15.45 12.30 -13.41
N THR A 51 -14.49 11.88 -14.22
CA THR A 51 -14.13 10.45 -14.39
C THR A 51 -13.63 9.83 -13.10
N ASP A 52 -12.78 10.53 -12.36
CA ASP A 52 -12.04 10.05 -11.20
C ASP A 52 -12.33 10.84 -9.90
N MET A 53 -13.04 11.96 -10.01
CA MET A 53 -13.30 12.87 -8.89
C MET A 53 -14.67 13.56 -8.96
N VAL A 54 -15.08 14.19 -7.86
CA VAL A 54 -16.15 15.18 -7.83
C VAL A 54 -15.61 16.54 -7.40
N SER A 55 -16.10 17.62 -7.99
CA SER A 55 -15.78 18.99 -7.59
C SER A 55 -17.02 19.74 -7.15
N ASP A 56 -16.94 20.50 -6.07
CA ASP A 56 -18.01 21.41 -5.68
C ASP A 56 -17.87 22.79 -6.32
N SER A 57 -18.83 23.67 -6.03
CA SER A 57 -18.85 25.06 -6.52
C SER A 57 -17.75 25.97 -5.94
N ALA A 58 -17.13 25.56 -4.83
CA ALA A 58 -15.99 26.25 -4.22
C ALA A 58 -14.65 25.80 -4.83
N GLY A 59 -14.67 24.84 -5.76
CA GLY A 59 -13.48 24.27 -6.40
C GLY A 59 -12.78 23.20 -5.58
N ARG A 60 -13.41 22.71 -4.50
CA ARG A 60 -12.90 21.58 -3.72
C ARG A 60 -13.11 20.29 -4.49
N GLN A 61 -12.08 19.46 -4.55
CA GLN A 61 -12.10 18.19 -5.29
C GLN A 61 -11.99 17.01 -4.33
N PHE A 62 -12.79 15.97 -4.60
CA PHE A 62 -12.82 14.73 -3.84
C PHE A 62 -12.61 13.56 -4.80
N GLY A 63 -11.47 12.87 -4.67
CA GLY A 63 -11.15 11.70 -5.49
C GLY A 63 -12.06 10.52 -5.17
N LEU A 64 -12.43 9.75 -6.21
CA LEU A 64 -13.36 8.61 -6.11
C LEU A 64 -12.66 7.25 -6.07
N GLY A 65 -11.36 7.16 -6.34
CA GLY A 65 -10.66 5.89 -6.48
C GLY A 65 -10.78 4.95 -5.27
N ASN A 66 -10.63 5.47 -4.05
CA ASN A 66 -10.80 4.65 -2.84
C ASN A 66 -12.23 4.13 -2.69
N LEU A 67 -13.22 5.00 -2.89
CA LEU A 67 -14.63 4.63 -2.76
C LEU A 67 -15.07 3.64 -3.85
N ALA A 68 -14.58 3.83 -5.08
CA ALA A 68 -14.81 2.94 -6.21
C ALA A 68 -14.35 1.52 -5.88
N ALA A 69 -13.13 1.36 -5.38
CA ALA A 69 -12.65 0.03 -5.07
C ALA A 69 -13.26 -0.57 -3.79
N VAL A 70 -13.61 0.22 -2.77
CA VAL A 70 -14.39 -0.29 -1.63
C VAL A 70 -15.71 -0.90 -2.14
N CYS A 71 -16.38 -0.21 -3.07
CA CYS A 71 -17.56 -0.75 -3.73
C CYS A 71 -17.24 -2.00 -4.57
N HIS A 72 -16.12 -2.01 -5.29
CA HIS A 72 -15.68 -3.14 -6.11
C HIS A 72 -15.29 -4.38 -5.29
N ASN A 73 -14.70 -4.22 -4.11
CA ASN A 73 -14.19 -5.35 -3.32
C ASN A 73 -15.24 -5.92 -2.35
N ASP A 74 -16.41 -5.29 -2.21
CA ASP A 74 -17.49 -5.82 -1.37
C ASP A 74 -18.18 -7.04 -2.00
N GLU A 75 -18.12 -8.17 -1.29
CA GLU A 75 -18.70 -9.45 -1.73
C GLU A 75 -20.22 -9.41 -1.88
N ARG A 76 -20.92 -8.45 -1.26
CA ARG A 76 -22.37 -8.25 -1.40
C ARG A 76 -22.71 -7.55 -2.72
N GLY A 77 -21.71 -6.99 -3.41
CA GLY A 77 -21.77 -6.39 -4.73
C GLY A 77 -22.65 -5.13 -4.84
N PRO A 78 -23.15 -4.79 -6.05
CA PRO A 78 -23.81 -3.51 -6.31
C PRO A 78 -25.09 -3.21 -5.53
N ARG A 79 -25.56 -4.14 -4.68
CA ARG A 79 -26.71 -3.91 -3.79
C ARG A 79 -26.38 -3.02 -2.60
N VAL A 80 -25.14 -3.07 -2.10
CA VAL A 80 -24.73 -2.32 -0.90
C VAL A 80 -24.05 -0.99 -1.24
N TRP A 81 -23.75 -0.73 -2.51
CA TRP A 81 -23.09 0.50 -2.94
C TRP A 81 -23.78 1.78 -2.46
N PRO A 82 -25.12 1.95 -2.52
CA PRO A 82 -25.76 3.16 -1.99
C PRO A 82 -25.41 3.42 -0.52
N GLU A 83 -25.42 2.38 0.31
CA GLU A 83 -25.10 2.49 1.73
C GLU A 83 -23.63 2.85 1.96
N LEU A 84 -22.71 2.15 1.28
CA LEU A 84 -21.26 2.41 1.36
C LEU A 84 -20.91 3.84 0.90
N ILE A 85 -21.50 4.27 -0.22
CA ILE A 85 -21.30 5.61 -0.78
C ILE A 85 -21.85 6.67 0.17
N HIS A 86 -23.08 6.49 0.67
CA HIS A 86 -23.68 7.45 1.59
C HIS A 86 -22.86 7.59 2.89
N GLN A 87 -22.39 6.48 3.46
CA GLN A 87 -21.51 6.48 4.64
C GLN A 87 -20.20 7.21 4.37
N HIS A 88 -19.55 6.93 3.24
CA HIS A 88 -18.28 7.56 2.86
C HIS A 88 -18.42 9.06 2.62
N VAL A 89 -19.44 9.47 1.86
CA VAL A 89 -19.71 10.90 1.61
C VAL A 89 -20.00 11.63 2.93
N GLY A 90 -20.75 11.00 3.84
CA GLY A 90 -21.02 11.60 5.15
C GLY A 90 -19.76 11.78 5.99
N MET A 91 -18.80 10.84 5.92
CA MET A 91 -17.49 10.99 6.56
C MET A 91 -16.70 12.15 5.97
N VAL A 92 -16.66 12.26 4.63
CA VAL A 92 -15.98 13.36 3.92
C VAL A 92 -16.55 14.71 4.33
N LEU A 93 -17.88 14.87 4.33
CA LEU A 93 -18.54 16.13 4.68
C LEU A 93 -18.35 16.50 6.16
N ARG A 94 -18.44 15.53 7.08
CA ARG A 94 -18.15 15.78 8.51
C ARG A 94 -16.72 16.25 8.73
N THR A 95 -15.76 15.63 8.02
CA THR A 95 -14.34 16.01 8.11
C THR A 95 -14.08 17.39 7.51
N MET A 96 -14.80 17.75 6.45
CA MET A 96 -14.69 19.03 5.77
C MET A 96 -15.16 20.21 6.63
N ASP A 97 -16.23 20.03 7.41
CA ASP A 97 -16.77 21.08 8.28
C ASP A 97 -16.12 21.09 9.67
N ALA A 98 -15.34 20.05 10.01
CA ALA A 98 -14.62 19.98 11.27
C ALA A 98 -13.37 20.89 11.23
N PRO A 99 -13.05 21.59 12.34
CA PRO A 99 -11.76 22.27 12.46
C PRO A 99 -10.62 21.27 12.30
N SER A 100 -9.49 21.72 11.74
CA SER A 100 -8.35 20.84 11.51
C SER A 100 -7.86 20.21 12.82
N ALA A 101 -7.49 18.94 12.77
CA ALA A 101 -6.85 18.26 13.91
C ALA A 101 -5.58 19.00 14.36
N LEU A 102 -4.88 19.65 13.42
CA LEU A 102 -3.68 20.44 13.70
C LEU A 102 -3.96 21.72 14.50
N GLU A 103 -5.17 22.27 14.40
CA GLU A 103 -5.59 23.48 15.12
C GLU A 103 -6.22 23.16 16.47
N THR A 104 -6.78 21.96 16.61
CA THR A 104 -7.57 21.56 17.78
C THR A 104 -6.81 20.69 18.77
N LEU A 105 -5.87 19.88 18.30
CA LEU A 105 -5.10 18.98 19.16
C LEU A 105 -3.83 19.68 19.68
N PRO A 106 -3.43 19.43 20.94
CA PRO A 106 -2.12 19.85 21.43
C PRO A 106 -1.00 19.21 20.59
N ALA A 107 0.09 19.95 20.35
CA ALA A 107 1.23 19.47 19.56
C ALA A 107 1.81 18.14 20.09
N GLU A 108 1.82 17.92 21.41
CA GLU A 108 2.25 16.66 22.02
C GLU A 108 1.36 15.47 21.62
N GLN A 109 0.05 15.68 21.54
CA GLN A 109 -0.89 14.65 21.11
C GLN A 109 -0.71 14.35 19.61
N ILE A 110 -0.50 15.37 18.79
CA ILE A 110 -0.21 15.20 17.36
C ILE A 110 1.06 14.37 17.19
N ARG A 111 2.16 14.73 17.88
CA ARG A 111 3.44 13.99 17.87
C ARG A 111 3.25 12.52 18.25
N ALA A 112 2.43 12.24 19.27
CA ALA A 112 2.15 10.88 19.72
C ALA A 112 1.38 10.04 18.70
N GLN A 113 0.72 10.68 17.72
CA GLN A 113 -0.08 10.04 16.67
C GLN A 113 0.58 10.12 15.28
N LEU A 114 1.87 10.44 15.22
CA LEU A 114 2.62 10.43 13.97
C LEU A 114 3.05 9.01 13.58
N TYR A 115 2.97 8.72 12.29
CA TYR A 115 3.48 7.51 11.67
C TYR A 115 4.19 7.84 10.37
N PRO A 116 5.29 7.15 10.03
CA PRO A 116 5.90 7.28 8.73
C PRO A 116 5.03 6.53 7.72
N ARG A 117 4.94 7.07 6.51
CA ARG A 117 4.18 6.48 5.44
C ARG A 117 5.05 6.40 4.19
N VAL A 118 5.14 5.20 3.63
CA VAL A 118 5.72 4.98 2.30
C VAL A 118 4.66 5.23 1.25
N VAL A 119 4.97 6.08 0.28
CA VAL A 119 4.09 6.45 -0.83
C VAL A 119 4.84 6.40 -2.15
N GLY A 120 4.12 6.11 -3.24
CA GLY A 120 4.64 6.23 -4.60
C GLY A 120 4.71 7.69 -5.08
N ALA A 121 5.53 7.95 -6.09
CA ALA A 121 5.76 9.29 -6.64
C ALA A 121 4.49 9.96 -7.20
N GLU A 122 3.57 9.18 -7.77
CA GLU A 122 2.36 9.71 -8.43
C GLU A 122 1.42 10.47 -7.48
N GLY A 123 1.49 10.18 -6.17
CA GLY A 123 0.64 10.82 -5.15
C GLY A 123 1.30 11.97 -4.38
N LEU A 124 2.53 12.36 -4.72
CA LEU A 124 3.31 13.31 -3.94
C LEU A 124 3.62 14.58 -4.74
N ASP A 125 3.20 15.76 -4.26
CA ASP A 125 3.68 17.04 -4.78
C ASP A 125 4.96 17.44 -4.04
N PRO A 126 6.15 17.38 -4.67
CA PRO A 126 7.42 17.63 -3.99
C PRO A 126 7.53 19.05 -3.40
N ARG A 127 6.69 19.99 -3.83
CA ARG A 127 6.68 21.37 -3.30
C ARG A 127 6.08 21.48 -1.90
N ASN A 128 5.16 20.57 -1.56
CA ASN A 128 4.48 20.55 -0.26
C ASN A 128 5.07 19.53 0.71
N PHE A 129 6.00 18.70 0.23
CA PHE A 129 6.65 17.63 0.97
C PHE A 129 8.16 17.65 0.70
N ALA A 130 8.79 18.82 0.76
CA ALA A 130 10.21 18.98 0.50
C ALA A 130 11.07 18.20 1.51
N TYR A 131 10.55 17.97 2.71
CA TYR A 131 11.16 17.11 3.73
C TYR A 131 11.17 15.61 3.37
N ALA A 132 10.37 15.18 2.39
CA ALA A 132 10.21 13.76 2.05
C ALA A 132 11.57 13.13 1.71
N ARG A 133 11.79 11.92 2.21
CA ARG A 133 13.02 11.17 1.96
C ARG A 133 12.76 10.11 0.90
N THR A 134 13.62 10.02 -0.11
CA THR A 134 13.63 8.87 -1.02
C THR A 134 14.04 7.61 -0.26
N VAL A 135 13.18 6.59 -0.30
CA VAL A 135 13.45 5.27 0.31
C VAL A 135 14.00 4.31 -0.74
N ALA A 136 13.47 4.39 -1.96
CA ALA A 136 13.90 3.69 -3.16
C ALA A 136 13.49 4.55 -4.38
N PRO A 137 13.98 4.25 -5.60
CA PRO A 137 13.51 4.93 -6.81
C PRO A 137 11.97 4.96 -6.89
N GLY A 138 11.40 6.16 -6.99
CA GLY A 138 9.95 6.37 -7.05
C GLY A 138 9.19 6.21 -5.72
N LEU A 139 9.86 5.88 -4.62
CA LEU A 139 9.25 5.71 -3.30
C LEU A 139 9.76 6.72 -2.28
N TYR A 140 8.82 7.31 -1.55
CA TYR A 140 9.10 8.37 -0.57
C TYR A 140 8.54 8.04 0.81
N GLU A 141 9.28 8.42 1.84
CA GLU A 141 8.83 8.45 3.23
C GLU A 141 8.35 9.87 3.56
N ILE A 142 7.10 9.96 3.99
CA ILE A 142 6.47 11.15 4.55
C ILE A 142 5.93 10.87 5.96
N LEU A 143 5.57 11.91 6.70
CA LEU A 143 4.91 11.79 7.99
C LEU A 143 3.41 11.99 7.81
N ALA A 144 2.64 11.14 8.49
CA ALA A 144 1.20 11.21 8.52
C ALA A 144 0.70 11.23 9.97
N LEU A 145 -0.39 11.96 10.18
CA LEU A 145 -1.16 11.97 11.40
C LEU A 145 -2.30 10.96 11.29
N ASP A 146 -2.35 10.03 12.23
CA ASP A 146 -3.42 9.04 12.34
C ASP A 146 -4.61 9.61 13.09
N LEU A 147 -5.77 9.67 12.44
CA LEU A 147 -7.02 10.17 13.00
C LEU A 147 -8.06 9.04 13.08
N PRO A 148 -9.07 9.13 13.96
CA PRO A 148 -10.04 8.05 14.15
C PRO A 148 -10.77 7.59 12.88
N GLU A 149 -11.02 8.50 11.93
CA GLU A 149 -11.73 8.19 10.67
C GLU A 149 -10.85 8.39 9.42
N SER A 150 -9.61 8.86 9.55
CA SER A 150 -8.79 9.23 8.38
C SER A 150 -7.29 9.29 8.68
N VAL A 151 -6.48 9.42 7.63
CA VAL A 151 -5.03 9.64 7.75
C VAL A 151 -4.68 10.93 7.01
N MET A 152 -4.06 11.87 7.72
CA MET A 152 -3.66 13.16 7.17
C MET A 152 -2.16 13.16 6.86
N MET A 153 -1.80 13.30 5.59
CA MET A 153 -0.40 13.52 5.20
C MET A 153 0.02 14.94 5.60
N LEU A 154 1.16 15.08 6.28
CA LEU A 154 1.60 16.36 6.80
C LEU A 154 2.57 17.03 5.84
N THR A 155 2.27 18.26 5.44
CA THR A 155 3.15 19.10 4.63
C THR A 155 4.30 19.68 5.45
N ASP A 156 5.29 20.29 4.80
CA ASP A 156 6.37 21.02 5.48
C ASP A 156 5.82 22.04 6.50
N GLU A 157 4.81 22.84 6.10
CA GLU A 157 4.16 23.85 6.95
C GLU A 157 3.44 23.23 8.15
N ALA A 158 2.79 22.08 7.97
CA ALA A 158 2.09 21.38 9.05
C ALA A 158 3.06 20.81 10.11
N LEU A 159 4.28 20.47 9.70
CA LEU A 159 5.30 19.91 10.59
C LEU A 159 6.09 20.98 11.35
N GLU A 160 6.27 22.17 10.79
CA GLU A 160 7.03 23.28 11.39
C GLU A 160 6.65 23.56 12.88
N PRO A 161 5.37 23.69 13.26
CA PRO A 161 5.00 23.95 14.66
C PRO A 161 5.20 22.72 15.57
N LEU A 162 5.34 21.53 15.00
CA LEU A 162 5.52 20.29 15.75
C LEU A 162 6.97 20.07 16.16
N GLY A 163 7.92 20.84 15.66
CA GLY A 163 9.31 20.82 16.12
C GLY A 163 10.27 20.12 15.15
N ASP A 164 11.38 19.61 15.68
CA ASP A 164 12.50 19.15 14.85
C ASP A 164 12.19 17.86 14.10
N LEU A 165 12.37 17.86 12.78
CA LEU A 165 11.98 16.76 11.89
C LEU A 165 12.65 15.41 12.23
N PRO A 166 13.97 15.33 12.50
CA PRO A 166 14.59 14.10 13.00
C PRO A 166 13.87 13.50 14.22
N TYR A 167 13.52 14.33 15.21
CA TYR A 167 12.77 13.89 16.38
C TYR A 167 11.37 13.37 16.00
N LEU A 168 10.66 14.07 15.10
CA LEU A 168 9.35 13.64 14.63
C LEU A 168 9.42 12.30 13.88
N ARG A 169 10.46 12.07 13.08
CA ARG A 169 10.71 10.79 12.40
C ARG A 169 10.99 9.67 13.38
N ASP A 170 11.83 9.90 14.38
CA ASP A 170 12.15 8.89 15.40
C ASP A 170 10.90 8.49 16.18
N GLN A 171 10.07 9.47 16.57
CA GLN A 171 8.79 9.23 17.24
C GLN A 171 7.83 8.44 16.34
N ALA A 172 7.72 8.83 15.07
CA ALA A 172 6.86 8.14 14.13
C ALA A 172 7.30 6.69 13.90
N LEU A 173 8.60 6.45 13.77
CA LEU A 173 9.16 5.10 13.60
C LEU A 173 8.98 4.26 14.88
N TYR A 174 9.07 4.87 16.06
CA TYR A 174 8.74 4.23 17.32
C TYR A 174 7.28 3.75 17.34
N ASN A 175 6.34 4.60 16.94
CA ASN A 175 4.92 4.25 16.86
C ASN A 175 4.67 3.11 15.85
N LEU A 176 5.30 3.17 14.66
CA LEU A 176 5.19 2.12 13.64
C LEU A 176 5.63 0.74 14.17
N ARG A 177 6.75 0.69 14.90
CA ARG A 177 7.27 -0.56 15.51
C ARG A 177 6.30 -1.15 16.53
N GLY A 178 5.49 -0.31 17.17
CA GLY A 178 4.48 -0.70 18.17
C GLY A 178 3.20 -1.28 17.56
N LEU A 179 2.99 -1.21 16.24
CA LEU A 179 1.77 -1.70 15.61
C LEU A 179 1.66 -3.24 15.68
N PRO A 180 0.49 -3.79 16.04
CA PRO A 180 0.25 -5.22 16.01
C PRO A 180 0.27 -5.75 14.57
N VAL A 181 0.56 -7.04 14.39
CA VAL A 181 0.33 -7.73 13.11
C VAL A 181 -1.13 -8.17 13.10
N GLU A 182 -1.92 -7.63 12.17
CA GLU A 182 -3.37 -7.89 12.08
C GLU A 182 -3.65 -9.24 11.43
N ALA A 183 -3.11 -9.46 10.23
CA ALA A 183 -3.17 -10.72 9.52
C ALA A 183 -1.82 -11.04 8.86
N HIS A 184 -1.54 -12.35 8.77
CA HIS A 184 -0.32 -12.89 8.21
C HIS A 184 -0.63 -14.22 7.53
N GLU A 185 -0.06 -14.42 6.35
CA GLU A 185 -0.11 -15.66 5.59
C GLU A 185 1.28 -16.04 5.09
N THR A 186 1.58 -17.34 5.13
CA THR A 186 2.78 -17.90 4.47
C THR A 186 2.39 -18.45 3.12
N VAL A 187 2.91 -17.86 2.04
CA VAL A 187 2.80 -18.39 0.68
C VAL A 187 3.96 -19.34 0.46
N LYS A 188 3.68 -20.56 -0.02
CA LYS A 188 4.70 -21.55 -0.36
C LYS A 188 4.23 -22.55 -1.41
N ASP A 189 5.16 -23.13 -2.16
CA ASP A 189 4.89 -24.24 -3.08
C ASP A 189 5.75 -25.48 -2.79
N SER A 190 5.61 -26.50 -3.65
CA SER A 190 6.38 -27.74 -3.58
C SER A 190 7.80 -27.63 -4.14
N GLU A 191 8.12 -26.54 -4.85
CA GLU A 191 9.41 -26.29 -5.49
C GLU A 191 10.35 -25.42 -4.63
N GLY A 192 9.93 -25.10 -3.41
CA GLY A 192 10.75 -24.38 -2.43
C GLY A 192 10.54 -22.87 -2.43
N MET A 193 9.61 -22.34 -3.24
CA MET A 193 9.18 -20.95 -3.11
C MET A 193 8.50 -20.78 -1.76
N ARG A 194 8.89 -19.75 -1.02
CA ARG A 194 8.25 -19.35 0.23
C ARG A 194 8.40 -17.86 0.45
N PHE A 195 7.35 -17.16 0.84
CA PHE A 195 7.42 -15.80 1.38
C PHE A 195 6.26 -15.54 2.33
N GLU A 196 6.42 -14.54 3.19
CA GLU A 196 5.40 -14.12 4.15
C GLU A 196 4.64 -12.91 3.59
N VAL A 197 3.33 -12.89 3.79
CA VAL A 197 2.45 -11.78 3.42
C VAL A 197 1.77 -11.26 4.67
N VAL A 198 1.93 -9.97 4.91
CA VAL A 198 1.25 -9.24 5.98
C VAL A 198 0.14 -8.41 5.34
N LEU A 199 -1.07 -8.60 5.85
CA LEU A 199 -2.26 -7.88 5.42
C LEU A 199 -2.87 -7.19 6.63
N GLY A 200 -3.40 -5.98 6.46
CA GLY A 200 -4.10 -5.29 7.53
C GLY A 200 -4.92 -4.12 7.02
N ASP A 201 -5.98 -3.81 7.76
CA ASP A 201 -6.82 -2.64 7.53
C ASP A 201 -6.07 -1.34 7.86
N SER A 202 -4.97 -1.42 8.61
CA SER A 202 -4.05 -0.31 8.84
C SER A 202 -3.49 0.26 7.53
N PHE A 203 -3.55 1.59 7.41
CA PHE A 203 -2.95 2.35 6.31
C PHE A 203 -1.40 2.32 6.31
N TYR A 204 -0.79 1.74 7.35
CA TYR A 204 0.65 1.71 7.55
C TYR A 204 1.27 0.33 7.31
N THR A 205 0.49 -0.69 6.91
CA THR A 205 0.99 -2.06 6.71
C THR A 205 2.19 -2.12 5.77
N ALA A 206 2.11 -1.49 4.60
CA ALA A 206 3.23 -1.38 3.67
C ALA A 206 4.43 -0.61 4.26
N SER A 207 4.14 0.42 5.07
CA SER A 207 5.17 1.29 5.66
C SER A 207 6.04 0.56 6.69
N ARG A 208 5.59 -0.60 7.19
CA ARG A 208 6.38 -1.47 8.08
C ARG A 208 7.69 -1.96 7.46
N VAL A 209 7.88 -1.81 6.15
CA VAL A 209 9.18 -2.00 5.49
C VAL A 209 10.29 -1.11 6.08
N LEU A 210 9.93 0.08 6.61
CA LEU A 210 10.87 0.98 7.30
C LEU A 210 11.36 0.44 8.65
N ALA A 211 10.63 -0.53 9.21
CA ALA A 211 10.95 -1.23 10.45
C ALA A 211 10.98 -2.75 10.23
N LEU A 212 11.48 -3.20 9.08
CA LEU A 212 11.36 -4.59 8.63
C LEU A 212 11.88 -5.61 9.65
N GLU A 213 13.01 -5.35 10.30
CA GLU A 213 13.56 -6.22 11.36
C GLU A 213 12.55 -6.49 12.48
N THR A 214 11.83 -5.45 12.91
CA THR A 214 10.80 -5.58 13.95
C THR A 214 9.63 -6.41 13.45
N LEU A 215 9.21 -6.20 12.20
CA LEU A 215 8.13 -6.96 11.58
C LEU A 215 8.50 -8.44 11.42
N VAL A 216 9.69 -8.74 10.90
CA VAL A 216 10.18 -10.11 10.71
C VAL A 216 10.14 -10.86 12.04
N ARG A 217 10.71 -10.28 13.10
CA ARG A 217 10.65 -10.88 14.44
C ARG A 217 9.22 -11.08 14.96
N GLN A 218 8.32 -10.14 14.71
CA GLN A 218 6.92 -10.27 15.13
C GLN A 218 6.16 -11.38 14.39
N VAL A 219 6.47 -11.60 13.11
CA VAL A 219 5.79 -12.57 12.25
C VAL A 219 6.40 -13.96 12.38
N THR A 220 7.72 -14.08 12.32
CA THR A 220 8.42 -15.37 12.24
C THR A 220 8.99 -15.82 13.59
N GLY A 221 9.18 -14.90 14.54
CA GLY A 221 9.91 -15.14 15.79
C GLY A 221 11.44 -15.11 15.63
N GLU A 222 11.95 -14.97 14.41
CA GLU A 222 13.37 -15.00 14.08
C GLU A 222 13.91 -13.59 13.82
N GLU A 223 15.21 -13.39 14.05
CA GLU A 223 15.89 -12.16 13.65
C GLU A 223 16.20 -12.20 12.14
N LEU A 224 16.16 -11.03 11.50
CA LEU A 224 16.54 -10.92 10.09
C LEU A 224 18.04 -11.21 9.92
N THR A 225 18.39 -11.88 8.83
CA THR A 225 19.79 -12.19 8.54
C THR A 225 20.56 -10.95 8.11
N ALA A 226 21.90 -11.03 8.17
CA ALA A 226 22.77 -10.02 7.60
C ALA A 226 22.58 -9.85 6.09
N ASP A 227 22.05 -10.86 5.40
CA ASP A 227 21.78 -10.83 3.97
C ASP A 227 20.47 -10.09 3.62
N GLY A 228 19.70 -9.71 4.64
CA GLY A 228 18.48 -8.92 4.49
C GLY A 228 17.29 -9.74 3.99
N ALA A 229 16.40 -9.09 3.26
CA ALA A 229 15.15 -9.68 2.78
C ALA A 229 14.79 -9.19 1.39
N LEU A 230 14.08 -10.02 0.62
CA LEU A 230 13.27 -9.53 -0.48
C LEU A 230 12.00 -8.93 0.09
N VAL A 231 11.54 -7.79 -0.44
CA VAL A 231 10.29 -7.14 -0.02
C VAL A 231 9.49 -6.64 -1.21
N ALA A 232 8.17 -6.69 -1.09
CA ALA A 232 7.24 -6.14 -2.07
C ALA A 232 6.07 -5.44 -1.36
N MET A 233 5.70 -4.26 -1.84
CA MET A 233 4.65 -3.42 -1.25
C MET A 233 3.70 -2.92 -2.36
N PRO A 234 2.81 -3.80 -2.87
CA PRO A 234 1.92 -3.46 -3.98
C PRO A 234 1.00 -2.29 -3.66
N PHE A 235 0.38 -2.29 -2.47
CA PHE A 235 -0.49 -1.23 -1.99
C PHE A 235 -0.38 -1.08 -0.46
N ARG A 236 -0.88 0.04 0.06
CA ARG A 236 -0.71 0.48 1.47
C ARG A 236 -1.08 -0.52 2.56
N HIS A 237 -1.98 -1.46 2.27
CA HIS A 237 -2.50 -2.45 3.22
C HIS A 237 -1.80 -3.81 3.12
N GLN A 238 -0.74 -3.92 2.31
CA GLN A 238 -0.06 -5.19 2.06
C GLN A 238 1.46 -5.03 1.99
N LEU A 239 2.16 -5.95 2.63
CA LEU A 239 3.61 -6.07 2.58
C LEU A 239 3.98 -7.55 2.51
N ALA A 240 4.73 -7.94 1.49
CA ALA A 240 5.31 -9.27 1.39
C ALA A 240 6.82 -9.21 1.66
N PHE A 241 7.36 -10.24 2.32
CA PHE A 241 8.81 -10.35 2.52
C PHE A 241 9.29 -11.81 2.51
N HIS A 242 10.55 -12.00 2.11
CA HIS A 242 11.29 -13.26 2.23
C HIS A 242 12.64 -12.97 2.86
N ALA A 243 12.89 -13.46 4.07
CA ALA A 243 14.20 -13.39 4.71
C ALA A 243 15.20 -14.26 3.95
N ILE A 244 16.34 -13.69 3.54
CA ILE A 244 17.32 -14.38 2.70
C ILE A 244 18.23 -15.25 3.58
N HIS A 245 18.20 -16.55 3.34
CA HIS A 245 19.05 -17.54 4.03
C HIS A 245 19.92 -18.34 3.07
N ASP A 246 19.41 -18.60 1.87
CA ASP A 246 19.97 -19.47 0.85
C ASP A 246 19.45 -19.09 -0.56
N THR A 247 19.77 -19.93 -1.54
CA THR A 247 19.38 -19.77 -2.96
C THR A 247 17.88 -19.95 -3.22
N GLY A 248 17.10 -20.43 -2.24
CA GLY A 248 15.63 -20.48 -2.27
C GLY A 248 14.96 -19.10 -2.41
N MET A 249 15.74 -18.03 -2.25
CA MET A 249 15.33 -16.67 -2.58
C MET A 249 14.99 -16.45 -4.07
N LEU A 250 15.55 -17.24 -4.99
CA LEU A 250 15.33 -17.07 -6.44
C LEU A 250 13.89 -17.43 -6.87
N PRO A 251 13.32 -18.59 -6.50
CA PRO A 251 11.90 -18.85 -6.67
C PRO A 251 11.00 -17.81 -5.99
N ALA A 252 11.37 -17.36 -4.78
CA ALA A 252 10.61 -16.33 -4.05
C ALA A 252 10.60 -14.99 -4.79
N LEU A 253 11.74 -14.55 -5.34
CA LEU A 253 11.85 -13.32 -6.11
C LEU A 253 10.88 -13.28 -7.30
N ASN A 254 10.85 -14.34 -8.11
CA ASN A 254 9.96 -14.43 -9.27
C ASN A 254 8.47 -14.41 -8.86
N ALA A 255 8.12 -15.19 -7.83
CA ALA A 255 6.74 -15.23 -7.33
C ALA A 255 6.30 -13.88 -6.72
N MET A 256 7.18 -13.23 -5.95
CA MET A 256 6.93 -11.92 -5.36
C MET A 256 6.80 -10.82 -6.42
N ALA A 257 7.51 -10.93 -7.54
CA ALA A 257 7.42 -9.97 -8.64
C ALA A 257 6.04 -10.03 -9.32
N ALA A 258 5.53 -11.24 -9.61
CA ALA A 258 4.17 -11.40 -10.12
C ALA A 258 3.11 -10.92 -9.10
N PHE A 259 3.30 -11.27 -7.82
CA PHE A 259 2.44 -10.82 -6.73
C PHE A 259 2.38 -9.28 -6.62
N ALA A 260 3.52 -8.61 -6.70
CA ALA A 260 3.61 -7.15 -6.62
C ALA A 260 2.90 -6.47 -7.81
N ALA A 261 3.12 -6.98 -9.02
CA ALA A 261 2.48 -6.45 -10.23
C ALA A 261 0.95 -6.57 -10.18
N THR A 262 0.41 -7.75 -9.84
CA THR A 262 -1.03 -7.95 -9.72
C THR A 262 -1.64 -7.10 -8.60
N GLY A 263 -1.03 -7.09 -7.41
CA GLY A 263 -1.54 -6.33 -6.27
C GLY A 263 -1.56 -4.82 -6.53
N TYR A 264 -0.62 -4.30 -7.31
CA TYR A 264 -0.54 -2.88 -7.68
C TYR A 264 -1.72 -2.44 -8.56
N GLU A 265 -2.18 -3.32 -9.47
CA GLU A 265 -3.25 -3.01 -10.43
C GLU A 265 -4.65 -3.18 -9.83
N ASP A 266 -4.81 -4.15 -8.92
CA ASP A 266 -6.13 -4.57 -8.43
C ASP A 266 -6.64 -3.78 -7.21
N THR A 267 -5.83 -2.90 -6.60
CA THR A 267 -6.17 -2.27 -5.30
C THR A 267 -5.78 -0.79 -5.20
N PRO A 268 -6.63 0.09 -4.62
CA PRO A 268 -6.27 1.49 -4.39
C PRO A 268 -5.15 1.69 -3.39
N GLY A 269 -4.52 2.85 -3.51
CA GLY A 269 -3.35 3.18 -2.70
C GLY A 269 -2.17 2.31 -3.08
N ALA A 270 -2.03 2.08 -4.39
CA ALA A 270 -0.88 1.49 -5.02
C ALA A 270 0.39 2.22 -4.55
N ILE A 271 1.45 1.46 -4.29
CA ILE A 271 2.73 1.97 -3.82
C ILE A 271 3.81 1.62 -4.84
N SER A 272 4.02 0.33 -5.11
CA SER A 272 5.00 -0.10 -6.09
C SER A 272 4.68 -1.49 -6.67
N PRO A 273 4.81 -1.68 -8.00
CA PRO A 273 4.67 -2.99 -8.63
C PRO A 273 5.95 -3.84 -8.55
N TYR A 274 6.98 -3.39 -7.83
CA TYR A 274 8.32 -3.96 -7.87
C TYR A 274 8.74 -4.69 -6.58
N VAL A 275 9.70 -5.58 -6.72
CA VAL A 275 10.44 -6.23 -5.62
C VAL A 275 11.71 -5.45 -5.34
N TYR A 276 12.03 -5.32 -4.06
CA TYR A 276 13.23 -4.66 -3.56
C TYR A 276 14.02 -5.62 -2.68
N TRP A 277 15.33 -5.47 -2.67
CA TRP A 277 16.21 -6.01 -1.65
C TRP A 277 16.30 -5.00 -0.50
N TRP A 278 15.82 -5.40 0.67
CA TRP A 278 16.06 -4.69 1.91
C TRP A 278 17.35 -5.17 2.54
N HIS A 279 18.32 -4.28 2.75
CA HIS A 279 19.60 -4.58 3.38
C HIS A 279 20.04 -3.40 4.26
N GLY A 280 20.12 -3.62 5.57
CA GLY A 280 20.59 -2.60 6.53
C GLY A 280 19.77 -1.30 6.52
N GLY A 281 18.47 -1.37 6.23
CA GLY A 281 17.60 -0.20 6.11
C GLY A 281 17.61 0.50 4.74
N THR A 282 18.31 -0.05 3.76
CA THR A 282 18.31 0.43 2.36
C THR A 282 17.45 -0.48 1.49
N LEU A 283 16.68 0.10 0.57
CA LEU A 283 15.91 -0.62 -0.44
C LEU A 283 16.53 -0.45 -1.82
N THR A 284 16.94 -1.57 -2.43
CA THR A 284 17.47 -1.61 -3.80
C THR A 284 16.46 -2.34 -4.69
N GLN A 285 15.98 -1.69 -5.75
CA GLN A 285 15.01 -2.31 -6.66
C GLN A 285 15.64 -3.46 -7.43
N LEU A 286 14.98 -4.61 -7.45
CA LEU A 286 15.45 -5.83 -8.12
C LEU A 286 14.61 -6.25 -9.32
N SER A 287 13.45 -5.63 -9.54
CA SER A 287 12.60 -5.94 -10.68
C SER A 287 12.18 -4.66 -11.39
N ASP A 288 12.06 -4.73 -12.70
CA ASP A 288 11.42 -3.70 -13.51
C ASP A 288 10.39 -4.33 -14.46
N ARG A 289 9.56 -3.49 -15.07
CA ARG A 289 8.71 -3.90 -16.19
C ARG A 289 9.58 -3.94 -17.45
N ASP A 290 9.44 -5.01 -18.24
CA ASP A 290 10.12 -5.16 -19.52
C ASP A 290 9.70 -4.04 -20.50
N GLU A 291 10.47 -3.78 -21.55
CA GLU A 291 10.24 -2.72 -22.54
C GLU A 291 8.87 -2.84 -23.22
N ASP A 292 8.34 -4.07 -23.34
CA ASP A 292 7.02 -4.38 -23.89
C ASP A 292 5.88 -4.29 -22.86
N GLY A 293 6.19 -4.04 -21.58
CA GLY A 293 5.21 -3.87 -20.49
C GLY A 293 4.51 -5.14 -20.01
N GLU A 294 4.74 -6.30 -20.64
CA GLU A 294 4.10 -7.58 -20.29
C GLU A 294 5.00 -8.53 -19.47
N GLY A 295 6.29 -8.24 -19.35
CA GLY A 295 7.27 -9.05 -18.63
C GLY A 295 7.84 -8.36 -17.38
N LEU A 296 8.36 -9.16 -16.45
CA LEU A 296 9.17 -8.68 -15.32
C LEU A 296 10.64 -8.97 -15.62
N GLN A 297 11.47 -7.94 -15.65
CA GLN A 297 12.91 -8.05 -15.78
C GLN A 297 13.55 -7.97 -14.40
N ILE A 298 14.39 -8.95 -14.05
CA ILE A 298 15.18 -8.88 -12.81
C ILE A 298 16.44 -8.04 -13.06
N MET A 299 16.58 -6.96 -12.30
CA MET A 299 17.75 -6.10 -12.28
C MET A 299 18.68 -6.54 -11.15
N ILE A 300 19.87 -7.00 -11.52
CA ILE A 300 20.88 -7.44 -10.54
C ILE A 300 22.04 -6.44 -10.59
N GLY A 301 22.12 -5.59 -9.56
CA GLY A 301 23.31 -4.75 -9.33
C GLY A 301 24.49 -5.58 -8.80
N GLU A 302 25.69 -5.01 -8.84
CA GLU A 302 26.94 -5.70 -8.43
C GLU A 302 26.84 -6.29 -7.02
N GLU A 303 26.35 -5.54 -6.04
CA GLU A 303 26.24 -5.99 -4.64
C GLU A 303 25.29 -7.19 -4.47
N PHE A 304 24.15 -7.19 -5.18
CA PHE A 304 23.21 -8.30 -5.13
C PHE A 304 23.76 -9.53 -5.89
N GLN A 305 24.54 -9.30 -6.95
CA GLN A 305 25.25 -10.38 -7.64
C GLN A 305 26.26 -11.08 -6.72
N GLU A 306 27.06 -10.31 -5.97
CA GLU A 306 28.02 -10.87 -5.00
C GLU A 306 27.32 -11.70 -3.92
N LEU A 307 26.14 -11.26 -3.45
CA LEU A 307 25.30 -12.04 -2.54
C LEU A 307 24.90 -13.38 -3.17
N LEU A 308 24.38 -13.38 -4.40
CA LEU A 308 23.99 -14.61 -5.10
C LEU A 308 25.16 -15.57 -5.26
N GLU A 309 26.32 -15.08 -5.70
CA GLU A 309 27.53 -15.89 -5.87
C GLU A 309 27.97 -16.52 -4.54
N ARG A 310 27.91 -15.76 -3.44
CA ARG A 310 28.22 -16.26 -2.09
C ARG A 310 27.24 -17.34 -1.63
N LEU A 311 25.94 -17.16 -1.86
CA LEU A 311 24.92 -18.14 -1.48
C LEU A 311 25.12 -19.46 -2.25
N VAL A 312 25.36 -19.37 -3.57
CA VAL A 312 25.65 -20.54 -4.41
C VAL A 312 26.93 -21.27 -3.99
N ALA A 313 27.98 -20.52 -3.63
CA ALA A 313 29.24 -21.12 -3.16
C ALA A 313 29.05 -21.86 -1.83
N LYS A 314 28.28 -21.29 -0.90
CA LYS A 314 27.96 -21.90 0.40
C LYS A 314 27.20 -23.22 0.25
N GLU A 315 26.23 -23.26 -0.67
CA GLU A 315 25.43 -24.45 -0.96
C GLU A 315 26.31 -25.58 -1.55
N LYS A 316 27.19 -25.26 -2.51
CA LYS A 316 28.14 -26.22 -3.07
C LYS A 316 29.13 -26.77 -2.04
N GLY A 317 29.54 -25.95 -1.07
CA GLY A 317 30.39 -26.38 0.04
C GLY A 317 29.70 -27.39 0.96
N HIS A 318 28.41 -27.19 1.26
CA HIS A 318 27.62 -28.13 2.07
C HIS A 318 27.46 -29.50 1.39
N LEU A 319 27.19 -29.52 0.08
CA LEU A 319 27.10 -30.77 -0.71
C LEU A 319 28.44 -31.53 -0.85
N GLY A 320 29.57 -30.84 -0.64
CA GLY A 320 30.91 -31.42 -0.72
C GLY A 320 31.37 -32.11 0.57
N ASP A 321 30.88 -31.67 1.73
CA ASP A 321 31.24 -32.21 3.06
C ASP A 321 30.33 -33.38 3.50
N GLU A 322 29.20 -33.61 2.83
CA GLU A 322 28.28 -34.74 3.10
C GLU A 322 28.58 -36.02 2.27
N ASN A 323 29.63 -36.04 1.45
CA ASN A 323 30.11 -37.21 0.68
C ASN A 323 31.43 -37.77 1.22
#